data_AF-A0A174SI21-F1
#
_entry.id   AF-A0A174SI21-F1
#
_cell.length_a   1.000
_cell.length_b   1.000
_cell.length_c   1.000
_cell.angle_alpha   90.00
_cell.angle_beta   90.00
_cell.angle_gamma   90.00
#
_symmetry.space_group_name_H-M   'P 1'
#
loop_
_entity.id
_entity.type
_entity.pdbx_description
1 polymer ?
#
loop_
_entity_poly.entity_id
_entity_poly.type
_entity_poly.pdbx_seq_one_letter_code
_entity_poly.pdbx_strand_id
1 'polypeptide(L)' 'MFENFDDILNVDDVTKALKIGTSQAYKLVRSGKIQAFKEGRAWKISKQALINYIMNQQ' A
#
# COMPACT_ATOMS: atom_id res chain seq x y z
N MET A 1 22.03 -11.39 3.91
CA MET A 1 20.86 -11.56 4.81
C MET A 1 20.47 -10.17 5.29
N PHE A 2 19.23 -9.72 5.01
CA PHE A 2 18.74 -8.33 4.86
C PHE A 2 18.87 -7.68 3.46
N GLU A 3 18.96 -8.44 2.36
CA GLU A 3 19.03 -7.85 1.00
C GLU A 3 17.66 -7.49 0.39
N ASN A 4 16.56 -7.92 1.01
CA ASN A 4 15.20 -7.56 0.62
C ASN A 4 14.48 -6.93 1.82
N PHE A 5 14.83 -5.69 2.19
CA PHE A 5 13.82 -4.88 2.89
C PHE A 5 12.73 -4.63 1.87
N ASP A 6 11.71 -5.49 1.86
CA ASP A 6 10.50 -5.33 1.05
C ASP A 6 10.02 -3.89 1.24
N ASP A 7 10.24 -3.03 0.24
CA ASP A 7 10.04 -1.59 0.36
C ASP A 7 8.68 -1.32 1.01
N ILE A 8 8.71 -0.89 2.28
CA ILE A 8 7.48 -0.56 2.99
C ILE A 8 7.05 0.83 2.53
N LEU A 9 5.93 0.85 1.85
CA LEU A 9 5.28 2.03 1.32
C LEU A 9 4.36 2.64 2.38
N ASN A 10 4.17 3.96 2.30
CA ASN A 10 3.11 4.66 3.00
C ASN A 10 1.95 4.97 2.04
N VAL A 11 0.90 5.63 2.55
CA VAL A 11 -0.27 5.99 1.74
C VAL A 11 0.09 6.95 0.59
N ASP A 12 1.02 7.87 0.80
CA ASP A 12 1.44 8.82 -0.24
C ASP A 12 2.17 8.09 -1.39
N ASP A 13 2.97 7.07 -1.09
CA ASP A 13 3.58 6.24 -2.12
C ASP A 13 2.53 5.50 -2.95
N VAL A 14 1.48 4.96 -2.29
CA VAL A 14 0.34 4.35 -2.98
C VAL A 14 -0.39 5.37 -3.88
N THR A 15 -0.55 6.62 -3.43
CA THR A 15 -1.18 7.65 -4.26
C THR A 15 -0.38 7.94 -5.53
N LYS A 16 0.95 8.01 -5.42
CA LYS A 16 1.85 8.24 -6.55
C LYS A 16 1.84 7.05 -7.51
N ALA A 17 1.90 5.83 -6.97
CA ALA A 17 1.94 4.60 -7.75
C ALA A 17 0.64 4.36 -8.53
N LEU A 18 -0.52 4.57 -7.91
CA LEU A 18 -1.83 4.34 -8.54
C LEU A 18 -2.41 5.58 -9.24
N LYS A 19 -1.75 6.75 -9.11
CA LYS A 19 -2.25 8.05 -9.58
C LYS A 19 -3.67 8.37 -9.08
N ILE A 20 -3.92 8.12 -7.80
CA ILE A 20 -5.22 8.36 -7.14
C ILE A 20 -5.10 9.41 -6.03
N GLY A 21 -6.23 10.03 -5.66
CA GLY A 21 -6.28 10.94 -4.52
C GLY A 21 -6.07 10.21 -3.18
N THR A 22 -5.54 10.93 -2.20
CA THR A 22 -5.28 10.44 -0.83
C THR A 22 -6.51 9.77 -0.22
N SER A 23 -7.69 10.39 -0.34
CA SER A 23 -8.96 9.81 0.14
C SER A 23 -9.26 8.43 -0.46
N GLN A 24 -8.92 8.20 -1.72
CA GLN A 24 -9.10 6.89 -2.36
C GLN A 24 -8.07 5.88 -1.85
N ALA A 25 -6.79 6.24 -1.79
CA ALA A 25 -5.74 5.36 -1.24
C ALA A 25 -6.07 4.94 0.20
N TYR A 26 -6.54 5.89 1.00
CA TYR A 26 -7.03 5.67 2.37
C TYR A 26 -8.25 4.75 2.45
N LYS A 27 -9.15 4.78 1.47
CA LYS A 27 -10.26 3.83 1.37
C LYS A 27 -9.75 2.43 1.05
N LEU A 28 -8.76 2.29 0.16
CA LEU A 28 -8.19 0.98 -0.22
C LEU A 28 -7.54 0.28 0.97
N VAL A 29 -6.71 0.98 1.75
CA VAL A 29 -6.07 0.38 2.94
C VAL A 29 -7.07 0.13 4.08
N ARG A 30 -8.05 1.03 4.30
CA ARG A 30 -9.07 0.82 5.34
C ARG A 30 -10.06 -0.29 5.03
N SER A 31 -10.37 -0.50 3.75
CA SER A 31 -11.26 -1.57 3.30
C SER A 31 -10.56 -2.93 3.20
N GLY A 32 -9.24 -2.98 3.39
CA GLY A 32 -8.45 -4.21 3.25
C GLY A 32 -8.24 -4.66 1.81
N LYS A 33 -8.63 -3.84 0.80
CA LYS A 33 -8.36 -4.12 -0.62
C LYS A 33 -6.86 -4.17 -0.92
N ILE A 34 -6.08 -3.34 -0.25
CA ILE A 34 -4.63 -3.42 -0.23
C ILE A 34 -4.24 -3.89 1.18
N GLN A 35 -3.53 -5.01 1.27
CA GLN A 35 -3.03 -5.51 2.54
C GLN A 35 -2.05 -4.51 3.14
N ALA A 36 -2.37 -4.01 4.33
CA ALA A 36 -1.62 -2.98 5.03
C ALA A 36 -1.77 -3.15 6.54
N PHE A 37 -0.80 -2.67 7.30
CA PHE A 37 -0.85 -2.64 8.76
C PHE A 37 -0.58 -1.23 9.28
N LYS A 38 -0.97 -0.99 10.53
CA LYS A 38 -0.71 0.28 11.21
C LYS A 38 0.50 0.15 12.12
N GLU A 39 1.33 1.18 12.08
CA GLU A 39 2.39 1.41 13.06
C GLU A 39 2.16 2.81 13.64
N GLY A 40 1.56 2.85 14.84
CA GLY A 40 1.03 4.07 15.42
C GLY A 40 -0.05 4.72 14.54
N ARG A 41 0.21 5.94 14.07
CA ARG A 41 -0.70 6.70 13.18
C ARG A 41 -0.47 6.44 11.69
N ALA A 42 0.67 5.85 11.34
CA ALA A 42 1.06 5.63 9.96
C ALA A 42 0.53 4.28 9.45
N TRP A 43 0.12 4.25 8.19
CA TRP A 43 -0.09 2.99 7.47
C TRP A 43 1.20 2.56 6.80
N LYS A 44 1.45 1.27 6.85
CA LYS A 44 2.56 0.57 6.22
C LYS A 44 1.98 -0.45 5.25
N ILE A 45 2.39 -0.36 4.00
CA ILE A 45 1.96 -1.21 2.89
C ILE A 45 3.20 -1.89 2.34
N SER A 46 3.23 -3.22 2.26
CA SER A 46 4.34 -3.86 1.55
C SER A 46 4.22 -3.61 0.05
N LYS A 47 5.34 -3.41 -0.64
CA LYS A 47 5.37 -3.34 -2.11
C LYS A 47 4.63 -4.51 -2.75
N GLN A 48 4.80 -5.72 -2.22
CA GLN A 48 4.10 -6.92 -2.67
C GLN A 48 2.57 -6.80 -2.57
N ALA A 49 2.05 -6.22 -1.49
CA ALA A 49 0.61 -6.03 -1.34
C ALA A 49 0.04 -5.07 -2.40
N LEU A 50 0.78 -4.01 -2.74
CA LEU A 50 0.40 -3.10 -3.81
C LEU A 50 0.44 -3.78 -5.18
N ILE A 51 1.49 -4.57 -5.47
CA ILE A 51 1.60 -5.35 -6.72
C ILE A 51 0.44 -6.34 -6.83
N ASN A 52 0.16 -7.11 -5.77
CA ASN A 52 -0.94 -8.06 -5.73
C ASN A 52 -2.28 -7.38 -5.99
N TYR A 53 -2.51 -6.21 -5.40
CA TYR A 53 -3.71 -5.42 -5.67
C TYR A 53 -3.84 -5.09 -7.17
N ILE A 54 -2.78 -4.55 -7.79
CA ILE A 54 -2.79 -4.17 -9.20
C ILE A 54 -3.04 -5.39 -10.11
N MET A 55 -2.39 -6.52 -9.83
CA MET A 55 -2.52 -7.74 -10.64
C MET A 55 -3.91 -8.38 -10.51
N ASN A 56 -4.54 -8.28 -9.34
CA ASN A 56 -5.87 -8.86 -9.07
C ASN A 56 -7.04 -7.95 -9.49
N GLN A 57 -6.79 -6.78 -10.11
CA GLN A 57 -7.85 -5.91 -10.66
C GLN A 57 -8.28 -6.29 -12.10
N GLN A 58 -7.97 -7.50 -12.57
CA GLN A 58 -8.48 -8.03 -13.84
C GLN A 58 -9.97 -8.43 -13.78
#